data_AF-A0AAV0WA43-F1
#
_entry.id   AF-A0AAV0WA43-F1
#
_cell.length_a   1.000
_cell.length_b   1.000
_cell.length_c   1.000
_cell.angle_alpha   90.00
_cell.angle_beta   90.00
_cell.angle_gamma   90.00
#
_symmetry.space_group_name_H-M   'P 1'
#
loop_
_entity.id
_entity.type
_entity.pdbx_description
1 polymer ?
#
loop_
_entity_poly.entity_id
_entity_poly.type
_entity_poly.pdbx_seq_one_letter_code
_entity_poly.pdbx_strand_id
1 'polypeptide(L)'
;MTNIAAINFLMEETRQYCLRENIDRYEGYLINGHEIIHIYDPPHLLKSIRNNLLTKNVNFTWRGKRQTATWDHLVNLYEIDKKYEQLEMRCLPKITEAHVYKEKIKKMKVSYASQIFSHKVASTMRLMSDMAPDNKQLGQKAIGTADFCLFMDNVFDSVNANSVRQSHGKYLRSAVTSKSGFEVLDPTH
;
A
#
# COMPACT_ATOMS: atom_id res chain seq x y z
N MET A 1 17.59 -11.48 25.16
CA MET A 1 16.80 -10.25 25.00
C MET A 1 16.38 -10.14 23.55
N THR A 2 15.09 -10.14 23.25
CA THR A 2 14.57 -9.94 21.88
C THR A 2 14.75 -8.47 21.49
N ASN A 3 15.14 -8.15 20.25
CA ASN A 3 15.33 -6.77 19.78
C ASN A 3 14.13 -5.85 20.10
N ILE A 4 12.91 -6.39 20.08
CA ILE A 4 11.68 -5.66 20.43
C ILE A 4 11.69 -5.18 21.88
N ALA A 5 12.17 -5.99 22.82
CA ALA A 5 12.20 -5.63 24.24
C ALA A 5 13.21 -4.50 24.49
N ALA A 6 14.36 -4.54 23.82
CA ALA A 6 15.36 -3.48 23.89
C ALA A 6 14.84 -2.17 23.26
N ILE A 7 14.18 -2.23 22.10
CA ILE A 7 13.56 -1.07 21.46
C ILE A 7 12.49 -0.46 22.37
N ASN A 8 11.60 -1.27 22.94
CA ASN A 8 10.55 -0.78 23.83
C ASN A 8 11.12 -0.10 25.08
N PHE A 9 12.22 -0.65 25.62
CA PHE A 9 12.93 -0.04 26.74
C PHE A 9 13.49 1.34 26.37
N LEU A 10 14.19 1.46 25.24
CA LEU A 10 14.75 2.73 24.77
C LEU A 10 13.69 3.79 24.44
N MET A 11 12.55 3.36 23.87
CA MET A 11 11.40 4.23 23.62
C MET A 11 10.84 4.78 24.94
N GLU A 12 10.74 3.95 25.99
CA GLU A 12 10.24 4.39 27.29
C GLU A 12 11.23 5.31 28.00
N GLU A 13 12.54 5.02 27.98
CA GLU A 13 13.56 5.92 28.52
C GLU A 13 13.52 7.30 27.84
N THR A 14 13.41 7.32 26.51
CA THR A 14 13.31 8.57 25.73
C THR A 14 12.05 9.33 26.08
N ARG A 15 10.92 8.64 26.25
CA ARG A 15 9.65 9.26 26.68
C ARG A 15 9.77 9.93 28.05
N GLN A 16 10.42 9.26 29.00
CA GLN A 16 10.66 9.81 30.34
C GLN A 16 11.60 11.02 30.31
N TYR A 17 12.60 11.01 29.44
CA TYR A 17 13.47 12.16 29.20
C TYR A 17 12.70 13.36 28.66
N CYS A 18 11.88 13.21 27.60
CA CYS A 18 11.04 14.28 27.06
C CYS A 18 10.13 14.91 28.12
N LEU A 19 9.51 14.08 28.97
CA LEU A 19 8.64 14.55 30.06
C LEU A 19 9.39 15.36 31.12
N ARG A 20 10.63 14.97 31.44
CA ARG A 20 11.45 15.65 32.45
C ARG A 20 11.93 17.02 31.97
N GLU A 21 12.36 17.09 30.72
CA GLU A 21 12.95 18.30 30.13
C GLU A 21 11.89 19.21 29.47
N ASN A 22 10.61 18.82 29.49
CA ASN A 22 9.51 19.53 28.83
C ASN A 22 9.77 19.78 27.33
N ILE A 23 10.28 18.75 26.65
CA ILE A 23 10.56 18.73 25.22
C ILE A 23 9.43 17.95 24.51
N ASP A 24 9.11 18.36 23.29
CA ASP A 24 8.20 17.61 22.44
C ASP A 24 8.70 16.17 22.20
N ARG A 25 7.74 15.30 21.89
CA ARG A 25 7.99 13.87 21.77
C ARG A 25 8.76 13.57 20.48
N TYR A 26 9.86 12.81 20.62
CA TYR A 26 10.53 12.14 19.50
C TYR A 26 9.67 11.03 18.89
N GLU A 27 9.77 10.85 17.57
CA GLU A 27 9.12 9.76 16.81
C GLU A 27 9.83 8.42 17.05
N GLY A 28 11.14 8.47 17.35
CA GLY A 28 11.99 7.34 17.69
C GLY A 28 12.46 7.31 19.16
N TYR A 29 13.64 6.72 19.38
CA TYR A 29 14.34 6.79 20.67
C TYR A 29 15.73 7.40 20.52
N LEU A 30 16.27 7.93 21.62
CA LEU A 30 17.60 8.55 21.65
C LEU A 30 18.69 7.53 21.98
N ILE A 31 19.77 7.55 21.20
CA ILE A 31 21.05 6.93 21.56
C ILE A 31 22.13 8.00 21.44
N ASN A 32 22.85 8.28 22.53
CA ASN A 32 23.91 9.29 22.56
C ASN A 32 23.47 10.66 21.99
N GLY A 33 22.26 11.10 22.33
CA GLY A 33 21.70 12.37 21.86
C GLY A 33 21.22 12.39 20.41
N HIS A 34 21.28 11.26 19.69
CA HIS A 34 20.76 11.15 18.32
C HIS A 34 19.46 10.35 18.32
N GLU A 35 18.45 10.85 17.62
CA GLU A 35 17.19 10.14 17.42
C GLU A 35 17.34 9.02 16.39
N ILE A 36 16.88 7.83 16.77
CA ILE A 36 16.83 6.64 15.92
C ILE A 36 15.37 6.32 15.61
N ILE A 37 14.98 6.51 14.35
CA ILE A 37 13.63 6.23 13.85
C ILE A 37 13.59 4.86 13.19
N HIS A 38 12.62 4.04 13.60
CA HIS A 38 12.40 2.72 13.02
C HIS A 38 11.49 2.81 11.80
N ILE A 39 12.01 2.39 10.64
CA ILE A 39 11.24 2.25 9.41
C ILE A 39 11.05 0.76 9.11
N TYR A 40 9.82 0.36 8.82
CA TYR A 40 9.51 -0.99 8.39
C TYR A 40 9.96 -1.22 6.95
N ASP A 41 10.37 -2.46 6.63
CA ASP A 41 10.63 -2.89 5.24
C ASP A 41 9.33 -2.87 4.41
N PRO A 42 9.16 -1.90 3.47
CA PRO A 42 7.92 -1.77 2.74
C PRO A 42 7.60 -2.93 1.79
N PRO A 43 8.57 -3.47 1.00
CA PRO A 43 8.41 -4.72 0.26
C PRO A 43 7.83 -5.87 1.09
N HIS A 44 8.31 -6.04 2.32
CA HIS A 44 7.84 -7.10 3.20
C HIS A 44 6.45 -6.83 3.76
N LEU A 45 6.13 -5.58 4.12
CA LEU A 45 4.78 -5.20 4.53
C LEU A 45 3.76 -5.40 3.41
N LEU A 46 4.06 -4.97 2.19
CA LEU A 46 3.16 -5.13 1.04
C LEU A 46 2.84 -6.61 0.78
N LYS A 47 3.87 -7.46 0.85
CA LYS A 47 3.74 -8.91 0.75
C LYS A 47 2.84 -9.48 1.85
N SER A 48 3.03 -9.05 3.09
CA SER A 48 2.22 -9.49 4.24
C SER A 48 0.76 -9.07 4.09
N ILE A 49 0.49 -7.84 3.65
CA ILE A 49 -0.87 -7.34 3.38
C ILE A 49 -1.54 -8.15 2.28
N ARG A 50 -0.84 -8.42 1.16
CA ARG A 50 -1.34 -9.32 0.11
C ARG A 50 -1.67 -10.70 0.66
N ASN A 51 -0.78 -11.28 1.48
CA ASN A 51 -1.00 -12.60 2.05
C ASN A 51 -2.19 -12.64 3.03
N ASN A 52 -2.42 -11.56 3.77
CA ASN A 52 -3.61 -11.43 4.63
C ASN A 52 -4.87 -11.34 3.77
N LEU A 53 -4.87 -10.50 2.73
CA LEU A 53 -6.03 -10.33 1.84
C LEU A 53 -6.44 -11.64 1.14
N LEU A 54 -5.48 -12.52 0.82
CA LEU A 54 -5.76 -13.86 0.27
C LEU A 54 -6.68 -14.73 1.14
N THR A 55 -6.67 -14.50 2.45
CA THR A 55 -7.35 -15.36 3.44
C THR A 55 -8.44 -14.63 4.21
N LYS A 56 -8.40 -13.29 4.22
CA LYS A 56 -9.26 -12.44 5.04
C LYS A 56 -9.68 -11.22 4.24
N ASN A 57 -10.87 -10.72 4.51
CA ASN A 57 -11.30 -9.43 4.00
C ASN A 57 -10.70 -8.32 4.86
N VAL A 58 -10.37 -7.19 4.22
CA VAL A 58 -9.85 -6.01 4.90
C VAL A 58 -10.98 -4.99 5.01
N ASN A 59 -11.37 -4.66 6.23
CA ASN A 59 -12.28 -3.55 6.52
C ASN A 59 -11.46 -2.32 6.84
N PHE A 60 -11.72 -1.21 6.16
CA PHE A 60 -10.96 0.02 6.34
C PHE A 60 -11.86 1.25 6.14
N THR A 61 -11.38 2.40 6.61
CA THR A 61 -12.02 3.69 6.37
C THR A 61 -11.09 4.52 5.50
N TRP A 62 -11.62 5.05 4.41
CA TRP A 62 -10.87 5.95 3.55
C TRP A 62 -11.77 7.03 2.98
N ARG A 63 -11.31 8.28 3.04
CA ARG A 63 -12.07 9.48 2.64
C ARG A 63 -13.42 9.54 3.36
N GLY A 64 -13.41 9.23 4.65
CA GLY A 64 -14.59 9.21 5.51
C GLY A 64 -15.57 8.07 5.27
N LYS A 65 -15.29 7.13 4.35
CA LYS A 65 -16.19 6.02 4.03
C LYS A 65 -15.63 4.69 4.52
N ARG A 66 -16.48 3.91 5.19
CA ARG A 66 -16.19 2.51 5.52
C ARG A 66 -16.32 1.65 4.27
N GLN A 67 -15.30 0.84 4.01
CA GLN A 67 -15.20 0.02 2.81
C GLN A 67 -14.60 -1.34 3.17
N THR A 68 -14.80 -2.31 2.28
CA THR A 68 -14.25 -3.65 2.41
C THR A 68 -13.51 -4.02 1.13
N ALA A 69 -12.27 -4.50 1.28
CA ALA A 69 -11.51 -5.12 0.21
C ALA A 69 -11.53 -6.64 0.36
N THR A 70 -11.69 -7.35 -0.77
CA THR A 70 -11.74 -8.81 -0.81
C THR A 70 -10.84 -9.32 -1.93
N TRP A 71 -10.28 -10.51 -1.76
CA TRP A 71 -9.48 -11.14 -2.81
C TRP A 71 -10.32 -11.56 -4.02
N ASP A 72 -11.58 -11.92 -3.78
CA ASP A 72 -12.47 -12.42 -4.82
C ASP A 72 -12.71 -11.39 -5.93
N HIS A 73 -12.75 -10.08 -5.61
CA HIS A 73 -12.84 -9.04 -6.64
C HIS A 73 -11.59 -9.01 -7.54
N LEU A 74 -10.39 -9.31 -7.02
CA LEU A 74 -9.17 -9.40 -7.83
C LEU A 74 -9.19 -10.61 -8.76
N VAL A 75 -9.72 -11.75 -8.27
CA VAL A 75 -9.94 -12.94 -9.10
C VAL A 75 -10.95 -12.63 -10.21
N ASN A 76 -12.11 -12.07 -9.86
CA ASN A 76 -13.15 -11.70 -10.82
C ASN A 76 -12.63 -10.73 -11.90
N LEU A 77 -11.84 -9.73 -11.51
CA LEU A 77 -11.21 -8.80 -12.44
C LEU A 77 -10.26 -9.51 -13.41
N TYR A 78 -9.44 -10.43 -12.90
CA TYR A 78 -8.58 -11.24 -13.75
C TYR A 78 -9.40 -12.11 -14.72
N GLU A 79 -10.44 -12.80 -14.25
CA GLU A 79 -11.28 -13.65 -15.12
C GLU A 79 -11.94 -12.86 -16.25
N ILE A 80 -12.46 -11.67 -15.94
CA ILE A 80 -13.09 -10.81 -16.94
C ILE A 80 -12.04 -10.31 -17.94
N ASP A 81 -10.91 -9.80 -17.47
CA ASP A 81 -9.83 -9.32 -18.31
C ASP A 81 -9.23 -10.42 -19.20
N LYS A 82 -9.07 -11.64 -18.65
CA LYS A 82 -8.52 -12.81 -19.35
C LYS A 82 -9.35 -13.24 -20.56
N LYS A 83 -10.67 -13.02 -20.55
CA LYS A 83 -11.53 -13.32 -21.72
C LYS A 83 -11.13 -12.55 -22.98
N TYR A 84 -10.50 -11.39 -22.83
CA TYR A 84 -10.03 -10.57 -23.94
C TYR A 84 -8.62 -10.95 -24.43
N GLU A 85 -8.02 -12.01 -23.88
CA GLU A 85 -6.68 -12.44 -24.29
C GLU A 85 -6.60 -12.87 -25.76
N GLN A 86 -7.60 -13.58 -26.25
CA GLN A 86 -7.65 -14.03 -27.65
C GLN A 86 -7.77 -12.85 -28.64
N LEU A 87 -8.25 -11.70 -28.16
CA LEU A 87 -8.35 -10.47 -28.94
C LEU A 87 -7.13 -9.57 -28.76
N GLU A 88 -6.14 -9.98 -27.96
CA GLU A 88 -4.97 -9.18 -27.58
C GLU A 88 -5.33 -7.83 -26.89
N MET A 89 -6.53 -7.74 -26.32
CA MET A 89 -7.10 -6.50 -25.78
C MET A 89 -7.20 -6.51 -24.25
N ARG A 90 -6.31 -7.24 -23.56
CA ARG A 90 -6.26 -7.24 -22.10
C ARG A 90 -5.89 -5.85 -21.58
N CYS A 91 -6.66 -5.35 -20.62
CA CYS A 91 -6.32 -4.16 -19.85
C CYS A 91 -5.14 -4.45 -18.90
N LEU A 92 -5.06 -5.68 -18.37
CA LEU A 92 -4.10 -6.09 -17.35
C LEU A 92 -3.18 -7.24 -17.80
N PRO A 93 -2.43 -7.11 -18.91
CA PRO A 93 -1.65 -8.21 -19.49
C PRO A 93 -0.51 -8.72 -18.59
N LYS A 94 -0.06 -7.93 -17.61
CA LYS A 94 0.95 -8.34 -16.62
C LYS A 94 0.39 -9.25 -15.53
N ILE A 95 -0.92 -9.18 -15.28
CA ILE A 95 -1.58 -10.00 -14.27
C ILE A 95 -1.85 -11.36 -14.89
N THR A 96 -1.33 -12.39 -14.23
CA THR A 96 -1.43 -13.79 -14.65
C THR A 96 -2.05 -14.62 -13.55
N GLU A 97 -2.36 -15.88 -13.83
CA GLU A 97 -2.88 -16.84 -12.86
C GLU A 97 -2.02 -16.92 -11.58
N ALA A 98 -0.70 -16.81 -11.72
CA ALA A 98 0.25 -16.84 -10.60
C ALA A 98 0.18 -15.59 -9.69
N HIS A 99 -0.61 -14.59 -10.08
CA HIS A 99 -0.92 -13.41 -9.26
C HIS A 99 -2.19 -13.59 -8.44
N VAL A 100 -3.17 -14.35 -8.93
CA VAL A 100 -4.54 -14.35 -8.39
C VAL A 100 -4.98 -15.68 -7.79
N TYR A 101 -4.60 -16.83 -8.37
CA TYR A 101 -5.07 -18.11 -7.85
C TYR A 101 -4.18 -18.60 -6.70
N LYS A 102 -4.81 -18.90 -5.56
CA LYS A 102 -4.13 -19.15 -4.28
C LYS A 102 -3.09 -20.27 -4.38
N GLU A 103 -3.38 -21.30 -5.17
CA GLU A 103 -2.53 -22.46 -5.43
C GLU A 103 -1.36 -22.18 -6.36
N LYS A 104 -1.43 -21.13 -7.20
CA LYS A 104 -0.36 -20.73 -8.13
C LYS A 104 0.46 -19.54 -7.62
N ILE A 105 0.02 -18.91 -6.54
CA ILE A 105 0.66 -17.72 -5.99
C ILE A 105 2.02 -18.03 -5.36
N LYS A 106 3.03 -17.31 -5.84
CA LYS A 106 4.35 -17.24 -5.18
C LYS A 106 4.30 -16.25 -4.01
N LYS A 107 4.00 -16.74 -2.80
CA LYS A 107 3.83 -15.91 -1.58
C LYS A 107 5.05 -15.06 -1.19
N MET A 108 6.24 -15.43 -1.65
CA MET A 108 7.48 -14.67 -1.38
C MET A 108 7.81 -13.62 -2.45
N LYS A 109 7.18 -13.68 -3.63
CA LYS A 109 7.51 -12.80 -4.75
C LYS A 109 6.84 -11.43 -4.57
N VAL A 110 7.60 -10.47 -4.06
CA VAL A 110 7.12 -9.09 -3.80
C VAL A 110 6.58 -8.42 -5.07
N SER A 111 7.23 -8.64 -6.22
CA SER A 111 6.81 -8.04 -7.48
C SER A 111 5.38 -8.40 -7.88
N TYR A 112 4.88 -9.57 -7.47
CA TYR A 112 3.49 -9.96 -7.74
C TYR A 112 2.51 -9.23 -6.83
N ALA A 113 2.90 -8.99 -5.56
CA ALA A 113 2.10 -8.19 -4.65
C ALA A 113 2.00 -6.74 -5.14
N SER A 114 3.11 -6.15 -5.60
CA SER A 114 3.08 -4.78 -6.14
C SER A 114 2.31 -4.64 -7.44
N GLN A 115 2.33 -5.66 -8.31
CA GLN A 115 1.52 -5.64 -9.53
C GLN A 115 0.03 -5.77 -9.23
N ILE A 116 -0.36 -6.61 -8.26
CA ILE A 116 -1.75 -6.73 -7.80
C ILE A 116 -2.26 -5.40 -7.23
N PHE A 117 -1.48 -4.76 -6.37
CA PHE A 117 -1.84 -3.46 -5.79
C PHE A 117 -1.46 -2.27 -6.66
N SER A 118 -1.38 -2.44 -7.98
CA SER A 118 -0.97 -1.34 -8.86
C SER A 118 -2.13 -0.39 -9.17
N HIS A 119 -1.79 0.86 -9.46
CA HIS A 119 -2.76 1.85 -9.96
C HIS A 119 -3.58 1.33 -11.15
N LYS A 120 -2.98 0.56 -12.07
CA LYS A 120 -3.70 0.04 -13.25
C LYS A 120 -4.77 -0.99 -12.89
N VAL A 121 -4.50 -1.85 -11.90
CA VAL A 121 -5.50 -2.78 -11.36
C VAL A 121 -6.64 -1.99 -10.71
N ALA A 122 -6.30 -1.01 -9.87
CA ALA A 122 -7.28 -0.16 -9.20
C ALA A 122 -8.17 0.60 -10.20
N SER A 123 -7.60 1.27 -11.19
CA SER A 123 -8.34 2.07 -12.17
C SER A 123 -9.22 1.20 -13.07
N THR A 124 -8.75 0.03 -13.48
CA THR A 124 -9.53 -0.91 -14.30
C THR A 124 -10.72 -1.44 -13.51
N MET A 125 -10.51 -1.85 -12.25
CA MET A 125 -11.59 -2.29 -11.37
C MET A 125 -12.61 -1.18 -11.14
N ARG A 126 -12.14 0.04 -10.87
CA ARG A 126 -13.01 1.20 -10.64
C ARG A 126 -13.87 1.52 -11.86
N LEU A 127 -13.27 1.56 -13.05
CA LEU A 127 -13.98 1.80 -14.30
C LEU A 127 -15.08 0.76 -14.53
N MET A 128 -14.79 -0.52 -14.30
CA MET A 128 -15.79 -1.59 -14.45
C MET A 128 -16.94 -1.45 -13.44
N SER A 129 -16.63 -1.10 -12.18
CA SER A 129 -17.66 -0.87 -11.16
C SER A 129 -18.53 0.33 -11.44
N ASP A 130 -17.96 1.43 -11.92
CA ASP A 130 -18.70 2.66 -12.22
C ASP A 130 -19.57 2.49 -13.49
N MET A 131 -19.10 1.74 -14.50
CA MET A 131 -19.83 1.52 -15.76
C MET A 131 -20.90 0.41 -15.66
N ALA A 132 -20.74 -0.54 -14.73
CA ALA A 132 -21.67 -1.65 -14.53
C ALA A 132 -21.96 -1.89 -13.04
N PRO A 133 -22.61 -0.95 -12.34
CA PRO A 133 -22.76 -0.96 -10.88
C PRO A 133 -23.54 -2.17 -10.35
N ASP A 134 -24.46 -2.72 -11.15
CA ASP A 134 -25.28 -3.89 -10.79
C ASP A 134 -24.59 -5.24 -11.13
N ASN A 135 -23.37 -5.20 -11.65
CA ASN A 135 -22.63 -6.43 -11.96
C ASN A 135 -22.36 -7.23 -10.68
N LYS A 136 -22.76 -8.51 -10.68
CA LYS A 136 -22.61 -9.38 -9.50
C LYS A 136 -21.15 -9.67 -9.11
N GLN A 137 -20.22 -9.57 -10.05
CA GLN A 137 -18.80 -9.89 -9.87
C GLN A 137 -17.96 -8.65 -9.54
N LEU A 138 -18.21 -7.51 -10.21
CA LEU A 138 -17.43 -6.27 -10.10
C LEU A 138 -18.28 -4.99 -10.01
N GLY A 139 -19.51 -5.07 -9.53
CA GLY A 139 -20.37 -3.91 -9.31
C GLY A 139 -19.92 -3.03 -8.14
N GLN A 140 -20.85 -2.29 -7.53
CA GLN A 140 -20.54 -1.28 -6.50
C GLN A 140 -19.67 -1.79 -5.34
N LYS A 141 -19.77 -3.06 -4.98
CA LYS A 141 -18.98 -3.69 -3.89
C LYS A 141 -17.49 -3.78 -4.21
N ALA A 142 -17.08 -3.80 -5.47
CA ALA A 142 -15.68 -3.88 -5.88
C ALA A 142 -14.95 -2.54 -5.74
N ILE A 143 -15.67 -1.41 -5.61
CA ILE A 143 -15.07 -0.09 -5.38
C ILE A 143 -14.18 -0.08 -4.13
N GLY A 144 -14.59 -0.77 -3.06
CA GLY A 144 -13.75 -0.89 -1.86
C GLY A 144 -12.43 -1.60 -2.12
N THR A 145 -12.39 -2.57 -3.02
CA THR A 145 -11.13 -3.24 -3.41
C THR A 145 -10.31 -2.38 -4.36
N ALA A 146 -10.97 -1.68 -5.30
CA ALA A 146 -10.32 -0.75 -6.22
C ALA A 146 -9.63 0.38 -5.46
N ASP A 147 -10.36 1.02 -4.54
CA ASP A 147 -9.82 2.01 -3.61
C ASP A 147 -8.64 1.37 -2.91
N PHE A 148 -8.82 0.31 -2.11
CA PHE A 148 -7.73 -0.32 -1.35
C PHE A 148 -6.44 -0.53 -2.17
N CYS A 149 -6.54 -1.03 -3.40
CA CYS A 149 -5.38 -1.19 -4.29
C CYS A 149 -4.70 0.15 -4.60
N LEU A 150 -5.45 1.21 -4.89
CA LEU A 150 -4.90 2.56 -5.10
C LEU A 150 -4.19 3.11 -3.86
N PHE A 151 -4.69 2.85 -2.65
CA PHE A 151 -4.01 3.30 -1.43
C PHE A 151 -2.70 2.56 -1.26
N MET A 152 -2.73 1.24 -1.47
CA MET A 152 -1.52 0.43 -1.40
C MET A 152 -0.48 0.83 -2.46
N ASP A 153 -0.88 1.15 -3.70
CA ASP A 153 0.02 1.70 -4.73
C ASP A 153 0.67 3.00 -4.26
N ASN A 154 -0.15 3.93 -3.78
CA ASN A 154 0.29 5.26 -3.32
C ASN A 154 1.27 5.17 -2.14
N VAL A 155 0.93 4.37 -1.12
CA VAL A 155 1.78 4.15 0.06
C VAL A 155 3.08 3.45 -0.34
N PHE A 156 3.01 2.45 -1.21
CA PHE A 156 4.22 1.74 -1.63
C PHE A 156 5.13 2.60 -2.50
N ASP A 157 4.55 3.41 -3.40
CA ASP A 157 5.32 4.36 -4.21
C ASP A 157 5.96 5.45 -3.34
N SER A 158 5.30 5.95 -2.29
CA SER A 158 5.86 7.02 -1.44
C SER A 158 7.09 6.61 -0.65
N VAL A 159 7.20 5.32 -0.28
CA VAL A 159 8.32 4.77 0.50
C VAL A 159 9.37 4.07 -0.37
N ASN A 160 9.08 3.87 -1.66
CA ASN A 160 9.97 3.18 -2.61
C ASN A 160 10.20 4.03 -3.89
N ALA A 161 9.97 5.33 -3.79
CA ALA A 161 10.26 6.29 -4.85
C ALA A 161 11.78 6.38 -5.07
N ASN A 162 12.22 6.12 -6.30
CA ASN A 162 13.63 6.27 -6.70
C ASN A 162 13.77 7.14 -7.95
N SER A 163 12.80 8.02 -8.22
CA SER A 163 12.84 8.90 -9.38
C SER A 163 12.68 10.35 -8.96
N VAL A 164 13.38 11.28 -9.63
CA VAL A 164 13.25 12.73 -9.38
C VAL A 164 12.08 13.33 -10.19
N ARG A 165 11.58 12.61 -11.20
CA ARG A 165 10.56 13.09 -12.14
C ARG A 165 9.20 12.46 -11.83
N GLN A 166 8.18 13.30 -11.68
CA GLN A 166 6.80 12.83 -11.58
C GLN A 166 6.39 12.14 -12.88
N SER A 167 5.94 10.89 -12.80
CA SER A 167 5.26 10.23 -13.91
C SER A 167 3.76 10.51 -13.82
N HIS A 168 3.10 10.80 -14.95
CA HIS A 168 1.66 11.06 -15.00
C HIS A 168 0.86 10.02 -14.20
N GLY A 169 0.07 10.49 -13.22
CA GLY A 169 -0.77 9.65 -12.37
C GLY A 169 -0.09 9.01 -11.15
N LYS A 170 1.23 9.12 -10.99
CA LYS A 170 2.00 8.61 -9.84
C LYS A 170 2.84 9.72 -9.20
N TYR A 171 2.16 10.69 -8.62
CA TYR A 171 2.80 11.86 -8.00
C TYR A 171 3.69 11.53 -6.80
N LEU A 172 3.40 10.42 -6.11
CA LEU A 172 4.17 9.96 -4.94
C LEU A 172 5.45 9.19 -5.29
N ARG A 173 5.68 8.88 -6.58
CA ARG A 173 6.87 8.16 -7.04
C ARG A 173 8.07 9.08 -7.30
N SER A 174 7.97 10.34 -6.89
CA SER A 174 9.03 11.34 -7.00
C SER A 174 9.68 11.59 -5.65
N ALA A 175 11.01 11.77 -5.63
CA ALA A 175 11.72 12.24 -4.45
C ALA A 175 11.14 13.58 -3.99
N VAL A 176 11.00 13.76 -2.67
CA VAL A 176 10.61 15.05 -2.09
C VAL A 176 11.70 16.06 -2.45
N THR A 177 11.30 17.17 -3.06
CA THR A 177 12.19 18.29 -3.40
C THR A 177 11.60 19.57 -2.83
N SER A 178 12.40 20.61 -2.66
CA SER A 178 11.93 21.94 -2.23
C SER A 178 10.86 22.58 -3.14
N LYS A 179 10.55 21.94 -4.28
CA LYS A 179 9.54 22.37 -5.26
C LYS A 179 8.33 21.45 -5.35
N SER A 180 8.33 20.30 -4.66
CA SER A 180 7.13 19.46 -4.58
C SER A 180 6.15 20.10 -3.62
N GLY A 181 4.87 20.23 -4.00
CA GLY A 181 3.81 20.87 -3.18
C GLY A 181 3.39 20.10 -1.92
N PHE A 182 4.30 19.30 -1.37
CA PHE A 182 4.18 18.65 -0.07
C PHE A 182 4.97 19.50 0.93
N GLU A 183 4.35 19.89 2.04
CA GLU A 183 5.06 20.63 3.10
C GLU A 183 6.24 19.78 3.58
N VAL A 184 7.45 20.32 3.41
CA VAL A 184 8.62 19.85 4.13
C VAL A 184 8.39 20.29 5.57
N LEU A 185 8.21 19.34 6.48
CA LEU A 185 8.22 19.66 7.91
C LEU A 185 9.57 20.31 8.20
N ASP A 186 9.53 21.59 8.58
CA ASP A 186 10.70 22.34 8.99
C ASP A 186 11.28 21.65 10.23
N PRO A 187 12.54 21.16 10.20
CA PRO A 187 13.14 20.48 11.33
C PRO A 187 13.47 21.42 12.50
N THR A 188 13.13 22.71 12.42
CA THR A 188 13.21 23.63 13.55
C THR A 188 11.82 24.01 14.04
N HIS A 189 11.20 23.18 14.89
CA HIS A 189 10.35 23.58 16.02
C HIS A 189 10.33 22.45 17.05
#